data_AF-A0A9Q1QB94-F1
#
_entry.id   AF-A0A9Q1QB94-F1
#
_cell.length_a   1.000
_cell.length_b   1.000
_cell.length_c   1.000
_cell.angle_alpha   90.00
_cell.angle_beta   90.00
_cell.angle_gamma   90.00
#
_symmetry.space_group_name_H-M   'P 1'
#
loop_
_entity.id
_entity.type
_entity.pdbx_description
1 polymer ?
#
loop_
_entity_poly.entity_id
_entity_poly.type
_entity_poly.pdbx_seq_one_letter_code
_entity_poly.pdbx_strand_id
1 'polypeptide(L)'
;MDTSMIRHAFTFSLTLTSTLSLSSKLPRTPHSISLPSTQTARTRSISKLGSSTNDAVFDEAAFEANRLSLDAKARASMAEAAEREMISGDEDPKAWKWRIRKRVWDLMEAESIAQFPRPVHHRIPNFVGAHIAANKLGELEVFRSANCVKVNPDSPQKQVRFLTLSEGKRLLTPQPRLRTGFFSVLDPQTLPPSSINEACTSVGAAKYGRPIGLDEKIKVDLIVIGSVAVDPRTGARLGKGEGFAELEYGMLRYMGSIDDTTPIVTTVHDRQLVDDIPPEKLLIHDVPVDIICTPTQVILTNTSIPKPQGIYWEKLSPEKLGQIRILQELKRRIEQETGQTLPSGPSEKLPPTAQRRPAAQRRRSR
;
A
#
# COMPACT_ATOMS: atom_id res chain seq x y z
N MET A 1 30.56 8.64 32.01
CA MET A 1 31.19 7.84 30.95
C MET A 1 30.19 7.76 29.83
N ASP A 2 30.60 8.34 28.71
CA ASP A 2 29.79 8.79 27.59
C ASP A 2 29.85 7.73 26.48
N THR A 3 28.71 7.30 25.96
CA THR A 3 28.64 6.49 24.73
C THR A 3 27.40 6.89 23.94
N SER A 4 27.57 7.97 23.18
CA SER A 4 26.70 8.36 22.07
C SER A 4 26.66 7.25 21.01
N MET A 5 25.54 6.52 20.90
CA MET A 5 25.27 5.72 19.70
C MET A 5 24.74 6.62 18.60
N ILE A 6 25.51 6.65 17.52
CA ILE A 6 25.32 7.41 16.30
C ILE A 6 23.96 7.05 15.66
N ARG A 7 23.09 8.05 15.53
CA ARG A 7 21.84 7.97 14.78
C ARG A 7 22.11 8.40 13.33
N HIS A 8 22.02 7.48 12.38
CA HIS A 8 21.94 7.84 10.95
C HIS A 8 20.51 7.64 10.45
N ALA A 9 19.69 8.68 10.60
CA ALA A 9 18.51 8.88 9.76
C ALA A 9 18.96 9.80 8.62
N PHE A 10 19.09 9.27 7.40
CA PHE A 10 19.38 10.09 6.22
C PHE A 10 18.19 11.02 5.96
N THR A 11 18.31 12.27 6.38
CA THR A 11 17.38 13.35 6.05
C THR A 11 17.83 13.96 4.73
N PHE A 12 17.04 13.75 3.66
CA PHE A 12 17.24 14.45 2.40
C PHE A 12 16.80 15.91 2.58
N SER A 13 17.75 16.85 2.56
CA SER A 13 17.47 18.28 2.46
C SER A 13 18.11 18.80 1.17
N LEU A 14 17.28 19.11 0.18
CA LEU A 14 17.68 19.77 -1.06
C LEU A 14 17.71 21.29 -0.82
N THR A 15 18.88 21.84 -0.51
CA THR A 15 19.12 23.29 -0.54
C THR A 15 19.31 23.75 -1.99
N LEU A 16 18.30 24.40 -2.56
CA LEU A 16 18.41 25.19 -3.77
C LEU A 16 19.13 26.51 -3.46
N THR A 17 20.38 26.64 -3.91
CA THR A 17 21.08 27.92 -4.00
C THR A 17 20.74 28.57 -5.34
N SER A 18 19.85 29.56 -5.35
CA SER A 18 19.68 30.47 -6.49
C SER A 18 20.35 31.81 -6.20
N THR A 19 21.51 32.04 -6.79
CA THR A 19 22.13 33.36 -6.91
C THR A 19 22.10 33.78 -8.37
N LEU A 20 21.13 34.61 -8.77
CA LEU A 20 21.24 35.39 -10.00
C LEU A 20 20.69 36.80 -9.81
N SER A 21 21.54 37.74 -10.19
CA SER A 21 21.46 39.18 -10.02
C SER A 21 20.48 39.83 -10.98
N LEU A 22 19.79 40.86 -10.49
CA LEU A 22 19.01 41.79 -11.29
C LEU A 22 19.94 42.80 -12.01
N SER A 23 19.81 42.91 -13.33
CA SER A 23 20.20 44.12 -14.06
C SER A 23 19.41 44.27 -15.38
N SER A 24 18.38 45.11 -15.28
CA SER A 24 18.02 46.27 -16.13
C SER A 24 18.15 46.26 -17.68
N LYS A 25 17.07 46.80 -18.28
CA LYS A 25 16.92 47.63 -19.50
C LYS A 25 16.33 46.99 -20.77
N LEU A 26 15.09 47.42 -21.05
CA LEU A 26 14.43 47.52 -22.36
C LEU A 26 15.16 48.51 -23.29
N PRO A 27 14.99 48.39 -24.62
CA PRO A 27 14.11 49.34 -25.31
C PRO A 27 13.22 48.76 -26.43
N ARG A 28 12.14 49.52 -26.71
CA ARG A 28 11.13 49.49 -27.79
C ARG A 28 11.78 49.82 -29.17
N THR A 29 11.35 49.43 -30.39
CA THR A 29 10.10 49.55 -31.21
C THR A 29 10.48 49.14 -32.69
N PRO A 30 9.69 49.33 -33.78
CA PRO A 30 8.41 48.72 -34.21
C PRO A 30 8.52 48.15 -35.68
N HIS A 31 7.38 47.95 -36.39
CA HIS A 31 7.13 47.67 -37.84
C HIS A 31 6.43 46.30 -38.07
N SER A 32 5.11 46.23 -38.29
CA SER A 32 4.23 46.60 -39.44
C SER A 32 3.94 45.44 -40.41
N ILE A 33 2.70 44.91 -40.30
CA ILE A 33 1.74 44.50 -41.35
C ILE A 33 2.24 43.72 -42.58
N SER A 34 1.75 42.50 -42.76
CA SER A 34 1.16 42.02 -44.04
C SER A 34 0.45 40.65 -43.89
N LEU A 35 -0.83 40.60 -44.27
CA LEU A 35 -1.50 39.39 -44.81
C LEU A 35 -1.34 39.45 -46.35
N PRO A 36 -1.20 38.32 -47.09
CA PRO A 36 -2.42 37.60 -47.52
C PRO A 36 -2.28 36.09 -47.87
N SER A 37 -3.46 35.50 -48.12
CA SER A 37 -3.77 34.44 -49.09
C SER A 37 -3.40 32.97 -48.82
N THR A 38 -4.47 32.19 -48.57
CA THR A 38 -4.82 30.89 -49.16
C THR A 38 -3.73 30.11 -49.91
N GLN A 39 -3.37 28.94 -49.37
CA GLN A 39 -3.03 27.76 -50.17
C GLN A 39 -3.41 26.46 -49.44
N THR A 40 -4.25 25.69 -50.10
CA THR A 40 -4.56 24.28 -49.84
C THR A 40 -3.29 23.43 -49.72
N ALA A 41 -3.12 22.73 -48.60
CA ALA A 41 -2.01 21.79 -48.40
C ALA A 41 -2.52 20.40 -47.95
N ARG A 42 -2.64 19.53 -48.96
CA ARG A 42 -2.42 18.08 -48.97
C ARG A 42 -2.37 17.36 -47.61
N THR A 43 -3.38 16.52 -47.40
CA THR A 43 -3.34 15.31 -46.57
C THR A 43 -2.12 14.46 -46.93
N ARG A 44 -1.10 14.46 -46.07
CA ARG A 44 -0.08 13.40 -46.05
C ARG A 44 -0.53 12.33 -45.06
N SER A 45 -1.05 11.25 -45.64
CA SER A 45 -1.08 9.91 -45.06
C SER A 45 0.30 9.59 -44.45
N ILE A 46 0.36 9.56 -43.12
CA ILE A 46 1.45 8.89 -42.41
C ILE A 46 0.88 7.54 -41.99
N SER A 47 1.40 6.52 -42.66
CA SER A 47 1.19 5.10 -42.43
C SER A 47 1.16 4.76 -40.94
N LYS A 48 0.05 4.15 -40.52
CA LYS A 48 -0.05 3.33 -39.29
C LYS A 48 1.15 2.38 -39.24
N LEU A 49 2.13 2.67 -38.37
CA LEU A 49 2.96 1.61 -37.81
C LEU A 49 2.05 0.83 -36.87
N GLY A 50 1.71 -0.40 -37.29
CA GLY A 50 0.96 -1.34 -36.48
C GLY A 50 1.69 -1.60 -35.17
N SER A 51 1.19 -0.98 -34.11
CA SER A 51 1.37 -1.48 -32.75
C SER A 51 0.72 -2.85 -32.72
N SER A 52 1.53 -3.90 -32.70
CA SER A 52 1.09 -5.25 -32.37
C SER A 52 0.59 -5.23 -30.92
N THR A 53 -0.69 -4.94 -30.71
CA THR A 53 -1.33 -5.27 -29.45
C THR A 53 -1.37 -6.79 -29.38
N ASN A 54 -0.49 -7.37 -28.57
CA ASN A 54 -0.79 -8.66 -27.95
C ASN A 54 -1.95 -8.40 -26.97
N ASP A 55 -3.17 -8.32 -27.49
CA ASP A 55 -4.40 -8.39 -26.70
C ASP A 55 -4.58 -9.83 -26.20
N ALA A 56 -3.66 -10.26 -25.34
CA ALA A 56 -3.87 -11.45 -24.53
C ALA A 56 -5.05 -11.12 -23.62
N VAL A 57 -6.22 -11.68 -23.94
CA VAL A 57 -7.42 -11.60 -23.11
C VAL A 57 -7.03 -11.98 -21.68
N PHE A 58 -7.30 -11.08 -20.73
CA PHE A 58 -7.01 -11.32 -19.32
C PHE A 58 -7.83 -12.51 -18.82
N ASP A 59 -7.17 -13.61 -18.48
CA ASP A 59 -7.82 -14.81 -17.95
C ASP A 59 -8.13 -14.61 -16.45
N GLU A 60 -9.34 -14.09 -16.21
CA GLU A 60 -9.86 -13.82 -14.86
C GLU A 60 -9.90 -15.08 -13.99
N ALA A 61 -10.30 -16.22 -14.57
CA ALA A 61 -10.45 -17.47 -13.84
C ALA A 61 -9.08 -18.02 -13.40
N ALA A 62 -8.09 -18.02 -14.29
CA ALA A 62 -6.73 -18.44 -13.96
C ALA A 62 -6.07 -17.50 -12.95
N PHE A 63 -6.28 -16.18 -13.08
CA PHE A 63 -5.80 -15.19 -12.13
C PHE A 63 -6.35 -15.45 -10.73
N GLU A 64 -7.67 -15.62 -10.61
CA GLU A 64 -8.35 -15.82 -9.34
C GLU A 64 -8.00 -17.15 -8.70
N ALA A 65 -7.94 -18.24 -9.48
CA ALA A 65 -7.52 -19.56 -8.99
C ALA A 65 -6.09 -19.52 -8.43
N ASN A 66 -5.17 -18.88 -9.15
CA ASN A 66 -3.79 -18.71 -8.69
C ASN A 66 -3.75 -17.87 -7.40
N ARG A 67 -4.46 -16.73 -7.36
CA ARG A 67 -4.53 -15.86 -6.18
C ARG A 67 -5.05 -16.62 -4.96
N LEU A 68 -6.15 -17.35 -5.09
CA LEU A 68 -6.76 -18.11 -3.99
C LEU A 68 -5.84 -19.22 -3.48
N SER A 69 -5.17 -19.95 -4.38
CA SER A 69 -4.18 -20.98 -4.01
C SER A 69 -3.02 -20.37 -3.21
N LEU A 70 -2.50 -19.25 -3.69
CA LEU A 70 -1.43 -18.50 -3.07
C LEU A 70 -1.80 -17.91 -1.70
N ASP A 71 -3.04 -17.45 -1.56
CA ASP A 71 -3.58 -16.95 -0.29
C ASP A 71 -3.79 -18.09 0.71
N ALA A 72 -4.25 -19.27 0.24
CA ALA A 72 -4.43 -20.44 1.09
C ALA A 72 -3.10 -20.95 1.66
N LYS A 73 -2.06 -21.08 0.84
CA LYS A 73 -0.72 -21.52 1.29
C LYS A 73 -0.13 -20.58 2.35
N ALA A 74 -0.26 -19.28 2.14
CA ALA A 74 0.25 -18.32 3.10
C ALA A 74 -0.53 -18.36 4.43
N ARG A 75 -1.85 -18.57 4.40
CA ARG A 75 -2.64 -18.75 5.62
C ARG A 75 -2.26 -20.01 6.38
N ALA A 76 -2.10 -21.14 5.68
CA ALA A 76 -1.69 -22.39 6.33
C ALA A 76 -0.37 -22.21 7.08
N SER A 77 0.61 -21.54 6.47
CA SER A 77 1.89 -21.34 7.14
C SER A 77 1.91 -20.22 8.17
N MET A 78 1.05 -19.21 8.05
CA MET A 78 0.81 -18.29 9.17
C MET A 78 0.21 -19.03 10.38
N ALA A 79 -0.63 -20.06 10.16
CA ALA A 79 -1.13 -20.92 11.23
C ALA A 79 -0.01 -21.75 11.87
N GLU A 80 0.85 -22.37 11.06
CA GLU A 80 2.02 -23.12 11.58
C GLU A 80 3.02 -22.22 12.32
N ALA A 81 3.22 -20.99 11.86
CA ALA A 81 4.09 -20.01 12.54
C ALA A 81 3.49 -19.62 13.89
N ALA A 82 2.20 -19.30 13.90
CA ALA A 82 1.44 -18.98 15.10
C ALA A 82 1.45 -20.11 16.14
N GLU A 83 1.24 -21.36 15.73
CA GLU A 83 1.31 -22.51 16.65
C GLU A 83 2.69 -22.62 17.30
N ARG A 84 3.76 -22.38 16.53
CA ARG A 84 5.13 -22.36 17.06
C ARG A 84 5.38 -21.20 18.02
N GLU A 85 4.93 -19.99 17.68
CA GLU A 85 5.02 -18.81 18.54
C GLU A 85 4.29 -19.02 19.87
N MET A 86 3.14 -19.72 19.86
CA MET A 86 2.42 -20.08 21.07
C MET A 86 3.16 -21.14 21.91
N ILE A 87 3.88 -22.06 21.27
CA ILE A 87 4.70 -23.08 21.96
C ILE A 87 5.97 -22.45 22.57
N SER A 88 6.60 -21.49 21.90
CA SER A 88 7.81 -20.81 22.39
C SER A 88 7.56 -19.83 23.55
N GLY A 89 6.30 -19.54 23.89
CA GLY A 89 5.96 -18.68 25.02
C GLY A 89 6.43 -17.23 24.87
N ASP A 90 6.70 -16.56 26.00
CA ASP A 90 7.10 -15.14 26.07
C ASP A 90 8.54 -14.85 25.57
N GLU A 91 9.25 -15.85 25.04
CA GLU A 91 10.61 -15.66 24.49
C GLU A 91 10.61 -14.93 23.13
N ASP A 92 9.51 -14.95 22.37
CA ASP A 92 9.39 -14.18 21.13
C ASP A 92 8.86 -12.75 21.40
N PRO A 93 9.65 -11.69 21.10
CA PRO A 93 9.21 -10.30 21.22
C PRO A 93 7.92 -9.96 20.45
N LYS A 94 7.49 -10.79 19.49
CA LYS A 94 6.26 -10.64 18.70
C LYS A 94 5.06 -11.42 19.24
N ALA A 95 5.23 -12.32 20.22
CA ALA A 95 4.17 -13.21 20.71
C ALA A 95 2.93 -12.46 21.20
N TRP A 96 3.11 -11.28 21.81
CA TRP A 96 2.00 -10.44 22.27
C TRP A 96 1.08 -9.97 21.13
N LYS A 97 1.64 -9.65 19.96
CA LYS A 97 0.86 -9.25 18.78
C LYS A 97 -0.03 -10.40 18.33
N TRP A 98 0.51 -11.61 18.33
CA TRP A 98 -0.23 -12.81 17.97
C TRP A 98 -1.39 -13.08 18.94
N ARG A 99 -1.15 -13.00 20.26
CA ARG A 99 -2.18 -13.18 21.30
C ARG A 99 -3.40 -12.27 21.09
N ILE A 100 -3.16 -10.98 20.82
CA ILE A 100 -4.24 -10.03 20.55
C ILE A 100 -4.99 -10.37 19.26
N ARG A 101 -4.25 -10.65 18.17
CA ARG A 101 -4.89 -11.04 16.89
C ARG A 101 -5.78 -12.27 17.05
N LYS A 102 -5.26 -13.32 17.68
CA LYS A 102 -6.00 -14.56 17.93
C LYS A 102 -7.26 -14.29 18.74
N ARG A 103 -7.14 -13.56 19.87
CA ARG A 103 -8.30 -13.19 20.69
C ARG A 103 -9.37 -12.46 19.88
N VAL A 104 -8.98 -11.48 19.05
CA VAL A 104 -9.94 -10.73 18.24
C VAL A 104 -10.54 -11.60 17.14
N TRP A 105 -9.76 -12.43 16.44
CA TRP A 105 -10.31 -13.36 15.45
C TRP A 105 -11.30 -14.34 16.07
N ASP A 106 -10.95 -14.94 17.21
CA ASP A 106 -11.82 -15.87 17.93
C ASP A 106 -13.13 -15.18 18.36
N LEU A 107 -13.04 -13.96 18.89
CA LEU A 107 -14.20 -13.14 19.26
C LEU A 107 -15.11 -12.85 18.07
N MET A 108 -14.53 -12.42 16.95
CA MET A 108 -15.28 -12.08 15.73
C MET A 108 -16.05 -13.28 15.16
N GLU A 109 -15.47 -14.48 15.21
CA GLU A 109 -16.12 -15.73 14.80
C GLU A 109 -17.19 -16.16 15.81
N ALA A 110 -16.88 -16.14 17.11
CA ALA A 110 -17.78 -16.58 18.18
C ALA A 110 -19.03 -15.72 18.28
N GLU A 111 -18.90 -14.40 18.12
CA GLU A 111 -20.03 -13.46 18.16
C GLU A 111 -20.76 -13.35 16.80
N SER A 112 -20.40 -14.16 15.79
CA SER A 112 -20.99 -14.11 14.44
C SER A 112 -20.92 -12.72 13.77
N ILE A 113 -19.92 -11.92 14.14
CA ILE A 113 -19.63 -10.61 13.53
C ILE A 113 -18.90 -10.81 12.20
N ALA A 114 -18.06 -11.84 12.12
CA ALA A 114 -17.28 -12.17 10.94
C ALA A 114 -18.16 -12.39 9.69
N GLN A 115 -17.82 -11.72 8.60
CA GLN A 115 -18.41 -11.89 7.28
C GLN A 115 -17.45 -12.63 6.35
N PHE A 116 -17.97 -13.19 5.25
CA PHE A 116 -17.12 -13.84 4.26
C PHE A 116 -16.06 -12.88 3.70
N PRO A 117 -14.81 -13.32 3.48
CA PRO A 117 -14.34 -14.71 3.58
C PRO A 117 -14.04 -15.16 5.02
N ARG A 118 -14.62 -16.32 5.41
CA ARG A 118 -14.42 -16.99 6.70
C ARG A 118 -13.55 -18.26 6.56
N PRO A 119 -12.86 -18.72 7.62
CA PRO A 119 -12.66 -18.01 8.87
C PRO A 119 -11.74 -16.78 8.70
N VAL A 120 -11.84 -15.81 9.60
CA VAL A 120 -11.09 -14.55 9.58
C VAL A 120 -9.65 -14.70 10.08
N HIS A 121 -9.28 -15.83 10.69
CA HIS A 121 -7.91 -16.11 11.13
C HIS A 121 -6.91 -15.88 10.00
N HIS A 122 -5.83 -15.16 10.32
CA HIS A 122 -4.78 -14.76 9.38
C HIS A 122 -5.25 -13.81 8.26
N ARG A 123 -6.35 -13.09 8.47
CA ARG A 123 -6.89 -12.07 7.58
C ARG A 123 -7.17 -10.78 8.34
N ILE A 124 -7.35 -9.68 7.60
CA ILE A 124 -8.09 -8.54 8.14
C ILE A 124 -9.56 -8.98 8.21
N PRO A 125 -10.21 -8.99 9.39
CA PRO A 125 -11.56 -9.51 9.54
C PRO A 125 -12.55 -8.71 8.68
N ASN A 126 -13.35 -9.39 7.86
CA ASN A 126 -14.56 -8.77 7.32
C ASN A 126 -15.66 -8.85 8.36
N PHE A 127 -16.56 -7.87 8.41
CA PHE A 127 -17.49 -7.72 9.53
C PHE A 127 -18.86 -7.17 9.14
N VAL A 128 -19.88 -7.51 9.93
CA VAL A 128 -21.22 -6.92 9.81
C VAL A 128 -21.12 -5.41 10.01
N GLY A 129 -21.68 -4.63 9.10
CA GLY A 129 -21.62 -3.17 9.17
C GLY A 129 -20.34 -2.55 8.57
N ALA A 130 -19.49 -3.33 7.87
CA ALA A 130 -18.31 -2.77 7.18
C ALA A 130 -18.64 -1.62 6.23
N HIS A 131 -19.80 -1.67 5.55
CA HIS A 131 -20.27 -0.58 4.70
C HIS A 131 -20.66 0.68 5.50
N ILE A 132 -21.18 0.54 6.72
CA ILE A 132 -21.52 1.68 7.60
C ILE A 132 -20.25 2.40 8.04
N ALA A 133 -19.23 1.63 8.47
CA ALA A 133 -17.92 2.18 8.81
C ALA A 133 -17.27 2.89 7.60
N ALA A 134 -17.39 2.31 6.40
CA ALA A 134 -16.91 2.93 5.17
C ALA A 134 -17.66 4.22 4.81
N ASN A 135 -18.98 4.28 5.01
CA ASN A 135 -19.77 5.49 4.77
C ASN A 135 -19.35 6.63 5.71
N LYS A 136 -19.13 6.35 7.01
CA LYS A 136 -18.59 7.35 7.94
C LYS A 136 -17.20 7.86 7.50
N LEU A 137 -16.35 6.98 6.97
CA LEU A 137 -15.08 7.39 6.37
C LEU A 137 -15.31 8.34 5.18
N GLY A 138 -16.29 8.04 4.33
CA GLY A 138 -16.69 8.90 3.20
C GLY A 138 -17.16 10.29 3.60
N GLU A 139 -17.66 10.45 4.83
CA GLU A 139 -18.11 11.73 5.38
C GLU A 139 -16.96 12.60 5.92
N LEU A 140 -15.76 12.04 6.09
CA LEU A 140 -14.61 12.77 6.63
C LEU A 140 -14.11 13.83 5.63
N GLU A 141 -13.75 15.00 6.14
CA GLU A 141 -13.18 16.06 5.31
C GLU A 141 -11.90 15.61 4.60
N VAL A 142 -11.03 14.87 5.31
CA VAL A 142 -9.79 14.31 4.72
C VAL A 142 -10.05 13.35 3.56
N PHE A 143 -11.23 12.71 3.50
CA PHE A 143 -11.62 11.87 2.36
C PHE A 143 -12.24 12.72 1.26
N ARG A 144 -13.16 13.63 1.61
CA ARG A 144 -13.82 14.52 0.65
C ARG A 144 -12.83 15.37 -0.14
N SER A 145 -11.79 15.89 0.53
CA SER A 145 -10.73 16.70 -0.08
C SER A 145 -9.68 15.88 -0.84
N ALA A 146 -9.64 14.56 -0.69
CA ALA A 146 -8.63 13.72 -1.33
C ALA A 146 -8.90 13.55 -2.83
N ASN A 147 -7.84 13.60 -3.63
CA ASN A 147 -7.86 13.30 -5.07
C ASN A 147 -7.34 11.90 -5.37
N CYS A 148 -6.43 11.39 -4.53
CA CYS A 148 -5.91 10.04 -4.62
C CYS A 148 -5.92 9.36 -3.24
N VAL A 149 -6.61 8.23 -3.14
CA VAL A 149 -6.71 7.45 -1.90
C VAL A 149 -6.03 6.10 -2.10
N LYS A 150 -5.09 5.76 -1.21
CA LYS A 150 -4.54 4.41 -1.14
C LYS A 150 -5.42 3.56 -0.26
N VAL A 151 -5.95 2.46 -0.79
CA VAL A 151 -6.80 1.54 -0.02
C VAL A 151 -6.24 0.13 -0.11
N ASN A 152 -6.06 -0.53 1.04
CA ASN A 152 -5.68 -1.93 1.09
C ASN A 152 -6.69 -2.83 0.34
N PRO A 153 -6.25 -3.98 -0.21
CA PRO A 153 -7.11 -4.84 -1.03
C PRO A 153 -7.98 -5.80 -0.18
N ASP A 154 -7.96 -5.70 1.15
CA ASP A 154 -8.68 -6.63 2.00
C ASP A 154 -10.21 -6.47 1.83
N SER A 155 -10.94 -7.55 2.12
CA SER A 155 -12.39 -7.64 1.93
C SER A 155 -13.21 -6.55 2.66
N PRO A 156 -12.96 -6.22 3.94
CA PRO A 156 -13.72 -5.16 4.63
C PRO A 156 -13.59 -3.77 3.98
N GLN A 157 -12.57 -3.53 3.17
CA GLN A 157 -12.34 -2.23 2.54
C GLN A 157 -12.93 -2.12 1.13
N LYS A 158 -13.63 -3.14 0.64
CA LYS A 158 -14.26 -3.10 -0.70
C LYS A 158 -15.17 -1.87 -0.85
N GLN A 159 -15.95 -1.56 0.17
CA GLN A 159 -16.83 -0.39 0.15
C GLN A 159 -16.05 0.93 0.11
N VAL A 160 -14.91 1.03 0.80
CA VAL A 160 -14.06 2.23 0.75
C VAL A 160 -13.48 2.43 -0.66
N ARG A 161 -13.05 1.34 -1.32
CA ARG A 161 -12.62 1.38 -2.73
C ARG A 161 -13.76 1.82 -3.65
N PHE A 162 -14.98 1.37 -3.38
CA PHE A 162 -16.18 1.76 -4.13
C PHE A 162 -16.47 3.26 -3.98
N LEU A 163 -16.48 3.78 -2.75
CA LEU A 163 -16.67 5.21 -2.49
C LEU A 163 -15.58 6.05 -3.18
N THR A 164 -14.32 5.61 -3.08
CA THR A 164 -13.17 6.28 -3.73
C THR A 164 -13.42 6.47 -5.22
N LEU A 165 -13.72 5.39 -5.95
CA LEU A 165 -13.93 5.45 -7.39
C LEU A 165 -15.24 6.16 -7.76
N SER A 166 -16.31 5.95 -7.00
CA SER A 166 -17.63 6.54 -7.28
C SER A 166 -17.64 8.06 -7.10
N GLU A 167 -16.79 8.60 -6.22
CA GLU A 167 -16.61 10.04 -6.03
C GLU A 167 -15.56 10.65 -6.97
N GLY A 168 -15.15 9.93 -8.01
CA GLY A 168 -14.21 10.45 -9.01
C GLY A 168 -12.77 10.58 -8.52
N LYS A 169 -12.40 9.91 -7.41
CA LYS A 169 -11.04 9.92 -6.85
C LYS A 169 -10.22 8.77 -7.44
N ARG A 170 -8.92 8.99 -7.65
CA ARG A 170 -7.99 7.92 -8.05
C ARG A 170 -7.83 6.94 -6.89
N LEU A 171 -7.92 5.65 -7.22
CA LEU A 171 -7.69 4.57 -6.26
C LEU A 171 -6.29 3.99 -6.48
N LEU A 172 -5.45 4.04 -5.46
CA LEU A 172 -4.19 3.33 -5.41
C LEU A 172 -4.36 2.05 -4.57
N THR A 173 -4.22 0.86 -5.17
CA THR A 173 -4.37 -0.42 -4.45
C THR A 173 -3.13 -1.29 -4.62
N PRO A 174 -2.59 -1.89 -3.55
CA PRO A 174 -1.49 -2.84 -3.66
C PRO A 174 -1.89 -4.01 -4.56
N GLN A 175 -0.95 -4.48 -5.39
CA GLN A 175 -1.15 -5.77 -6.05
C GLN A 175 -1.00 -6.90 -5.05
N PRO A 176 -1.71 -8.04 -5.23
CA PRO A 176 -1.71 -9.13 -4.25
C PRO A 176 -0.31 -9.51 -3.77
N ARG A 177 -0.04 -9.21 -2.49
CA ARG A 177 1.18 -9.57 -1.75
C ARG A 177 2.49 -9.05 -2.37
N LEU A 178 2.43 -7.98 -3.17
CA LEU A 178 3.58 -7.40 -3.88
C LEU A 178 4.33 -8.41 -4.79
N ARG A 179 3.67 -9.51 -5.20
CA ARG A 179 4.31 -10.60 -5.95
C ARG A 179 4.34 -10.36 -7.46
N THR A 180 3.28 -9.75 -7.98
CA THR A 180 3.09 -9.51 -9.42
C THR A 180 3.42 -8.08 -9.83
N GLY A 181 3.45 -7.16 -8.87
CA GLY A 181 3.72 -5.74 -9.07
C GLY A 181 3.63 -4.99 -7.74
N PHE A 182 3.80 -3.68 -7.81
CA PHE A 182 3.86 -2.81 -6.64
C PHE A 182 2.46 -2.30 -6.27
N PHE A 183 1.97 -1.29 -6.98
CA PHE A 183 0.59 -0.82 -6.89
C PHE A 183 -0.07 -0.84 -8.26
N SER A 184 -1.40 -0.86 -8.26
CA SER A 184 -2.23 -0.50 -9.40
C SER A 184 -2.94 0.81 -9.11
N VAL A 185 -2.93 1.72 -10.08
CA VAL A 185 -3.75 2.94 -10.08
C VAL A 185 -4.99 2.68 -10.93
N LEU A 186 -6.15 2.91 -10.34
CA LEU A 186 -7.42 2.95 -11.06
C LEU A 186 -7.88 4.39 -11.13
N ASP A 187 -8.05 4.88 -12.36
CA ASP A 187 -8.56 6.22 -12.62
C ASP A 187 -10.04 6.11 -13.02
N PRO A 188 -10.97 6.67 -12.23
CA PRO A 188 -12.40 6.59 -12.53
C PRO A 188 -12.78 7.23 -13.87
N GLN A 189 -11.98 8.16 -14.41
CA GLN A 189 -12.23 8.72 -15.75
C GLN A 189 -12.01 7.71 -16.87
N THR A 190 -11.24 6.65 -16.61
CA THR A 190 -10.94 5.58 -17.57
C THR A 190 -11.83 4.35 -17.39
N LEU A 191 -12.67 4.34 -16.35
CA LEU A 191 -13.54 3.21 -16.02
C LEU A 191 -14.95 3.45 -16.56
N PRO A 192 -15.55 2.46 -17.23
CA PRO A 192 -17.00 2.43 -17.43
C PRO A 192 -17.73 2.51 -16.07
N PRO A 193 -18.79 3.33 -15.90
CA PRO A 193 -19.52 3.40 -14.64
C PRO A 193 -20.03 2.04 -14.14
N SER A 194 -20.41 1.15 -15.06
CA SER A 194 -20.86 -0.21 -14.74
C SER A 194 -19.76 -1.12 -14.18
N SER A 195 -18.48 -0.80 -14.40
CA SER A 195 -17.35 -1.62 -13.95
C SER A 195 -16.79 -1.22 -12.58
N ILE A 196 -17.27 -0.15 -11.96
CA ILE A 196 -16.76 0.34 -10.67
C ILE A 196 -16.79 -0.75 -9.60
N ASN A 197 -17.90 -1.48 -9.47
CA ASN A 197 -18.04 -2.56 -8.48
C ASN A 197 -17.02 -3.69 -8.69
N GLU A 198 -16.76 -4.04 -9.96
CA GLU A 198 -15.78 -5.05 -10.33
C GLU A 198 -14.36 -4.55 -10.04
N ALA A 199 -14.05 -3.31 -10.41
CA ALA A 199 -12.78 -2.62 -10.18
C ALA A 199 -12.36 -2.58 -8.69
N CYS A 200 -13.33 -2.65 -7.76
CA CYS A 200 -13.06 -2.76 -6.32
C CYS A 200 -12.65 -4.17 -5.85
N THR A 201 -12.61 -5.18 -6.73
CA THR A 201 -12.15 -6.53 -6.43
C THR A 201 -10.69 -6.72 -6.83
N SER A 202 -10.02 -7.77 -6.33
CA SER A 202 -8.65 -8.09 -6.76
C SER A 202 -8.54 -8.38 -8.25
N VAL A 203 -9.57 -9.03 -8.83
CA VAL A 203 -9.65 -9.33 -10.27
C VAL A 203 -9.81 -8.05 -11.06
N GLY A 204 -10.78 -7.20 -10.70
CA GLY A 204 -10.99 -5.93 -11.39
C GLY A 204 -9.82 -4.96 -11.23
N ALA A 205 -9.15 -4.92 -10.08
CA ALA A 205 -7.93 -4.14 -9.90
C ALA A 205 -6.79 -4.61 -10.81
N ALA A 206 -6.70 -5.91 -11.12
CA ALA A 206 -5.73 -6.45 -12.06
C ALA A 206 -6.14 -6.19 -13.53
N LYS A 207 -7.43 -6.22 -13.83
CA LYS A 207 -8.00 -6.00 -15.16
C LYS A 207 -7.98 -4.55 -15.60
N TYR A 208 -8.42 -3.64 -14.73
CA TYR A 208 -8.60 -2.22 -15.04
C TYR A 208 -7.49 -1.33 -14.51
N GLY A 209 -6.72 -1.79 -13.52
CA GLY A 209 -5.69 -0.99 -12.90
C GLY A 209 -4.42 -0.92 -13.74
N ARG A 210 -3.88 0.30 -13.90
CA ARG A 210 -2.55 0.51 -14.49
C ARG A 210 -1.48 0.22 -13.42
N PRO A 211 -0.58 -0.75 -13.63
CA PRO A 211 0.51 -0.99 -12.70
C PRO A 211 1.48 0.20 -12.68
N ILE A 212 1.98 0.55 -11.49
CA ILE A 212 2.97 1.61 -11.31
C ILE A 212 4.27 1.07 -10.70
N GLY A 213 5.38 1.74 -11.01
CA GLY A 213 6.72 1.45 -10.47
C GLY A 213 7.18 2.51 -9.46
N LEU A 214 8.43 2.39 -9.02
CA LEU A 214 9.07 3.33 -8.07
C LEU A 214 9.24 4.75 -8.64
N ASP A 215 9.25 4.89 -9.96
CA ASP A 215 9.45 6.16 -10.66
C ASP A 215 8.13 6.93 -10.91
N GLU A 216 6.99 6.34 -10.51
CA GLU A 216 5.69 6.98 -10.69
C GLU A 216 5.57 8.22 -9.80
N LYS A 217 5.29 9.37 -10.42
CA LYS A 217 5.05 10.62 -9.71
C LYS A 217 3.59 10.71 -9.30
N ILE A 218 3.29 10.23 -8.10
CA ILE A 218 1.95 10.24 -7.52
C ILE A 218 1.99 10.80 -6.10
N LYS A 219 1.04 11.69 -5.78
CA LYS A 219 0.73 12.12 -4.41
C LYS A 219 -0.46 11.31 -3.92
N VAL A 220 -0.33 10.71 -2.74
CA VAL A 220 -1.42 10.02 -2.04
C VAL A 220 -1.90 10.93 -0.92
N ASP A 221 -3.17 11.33 -0.98
CA ASP A 221 -3.73 12.30 -0.04
C ASP A 221 -4.25 11.63 1.24
N LEU A 222 -4.55 10.33 1.18
CA LEU A 222 -5.11 9.57 2.27
C LEU A 222 -4.76 8.08 2.14
N ILE A 223 -4.38 7.44 3.25
CA ILE A 223 -4.17 5.99 3.32
C ILE A 223 -5.27 5.34 4.16
N VAL A 224 -5.88 4.29 3.61
CA VAL A 224 -6.81 3.41 4.32
C VAL A 224 -6.17 2.05 4.51
N ILE A 225 -5.89 1.71 5.77
CA ILE A 225 -5.17 0.49 6.17
C ILE A 225 -6.07 -0.51 6.90
N GLY A 226 -5.81 -1.79 6.69
CA GLY A 226 -6.54 -2.88 7.34
C GLY A 226 -5.95 -3.24 8.68
N SER A 227 -6.84 -3.41 9.65
CA SER A 227 -6.46 -3.72 11.03
C SER A 227 -7.25 -4.92 11.55
N VAL A 228 -6.57 -5.78 12.30
CA VAL A 228 -7.20 -6.82 13.14
C VAL A 228 -7.65 -6.18 14.44
N ALA A 229 -6.80 -5.39 15.08
CA ALA A 229 -7.07 -4.70 16.34
C ALA A 229 -6.50 -3.27 16.31
N VAL A 230 -7.16 -2.34 16.98
CA VAL A 230 -6.73 -0.93 17.07
C VAL A 230 -7.03 -0.39 18.46
N ASP A 231 -6.08 0.36 19.02
CA ASP A 231 -6.28 1.10 20.26
C ASP A 231 -6.84 2.51 19.96
N PRO A 232 -8.06 2.84 20.43
CA PRO A 232 -8.69 4.11 20.15
C PRO A 232 -8.03 5.30 20.85
N ARG A 233 -7.26 5.08 21.92
CA ARG A 233 -6.60 6.14 22.69
C ARG A 233 -5.24 6.48 22.09
N THR A 234 -4.51 5.49 21.60
CA THR A 234 -3.12 5.66 21.15
C THR A 234 -2.98 5.63 19.63
N GLY A 235 -3.95 5.08 18.90
CA GLY A 235 -3.84 4.83 17.46
C GLY A 235 -2.89 3.68 17.11
N ALA A 236 -2.39 2.95 18.12
CA ALA A 236 -1.64 1.73 17.90
C ALA A 236 -2.52 0.69 17.20
N ARG A 237 -2.00 0.00 16.18
CA ARG A 237 -2.76 -1.01 15.44
C ARG A 237 -1.97 -2.28 15.18
N LEU A 238 -2.70 -3.38 15.03
CA LEU A 238 -2.16 -4.65 14.58
C LEU A 238 -2.83 -5.05 13.26
N GLY A 239 -2.03 -5.19 12.19
CA GLY A 239 -2.46 -5.87 10.97
C GLY A 239 -2.49 -7.39 11.12
N LYS A 240 -2.70 -8.13 10.02
CA LYS A 240 -2.75 -9.60 10.02
C LYS A 240 -1.42 -10.34 10.31
N GLY A 241 -0.30 -9.63 10.31
CA GLY A 241 1.02 -10.18 10.71
C GLY A 241 2.04 -10.35 9.58
N GLU A 242 1.68 -10.10 8.31
CA GLU A 242 2.60 -10.32 7.19
C GLU A 242 3.55 -9.15 6.90
N GLY A 243 3.37 -7.98 7.52
CA GLY A 243 4.22 -6.79 7.31
C GLY A 243 4.09 -6.09 5.96
N PHE A 244 3.18 -6.53 5.08
CA PHE A 244 3.06 -5.96 3.73
C PHE A 244 2.59 -4.51 3.74
N ALA A 245 1.67 -4.13 4.63
CA ALA A 245 1.14 -2.78 4.69
C ALA A 245 2.20 -1.77 5.17
N GLU A 246 3.08 -2.21 6.07
CA GLU A 246 4.23 -1.44 6.56
C GLU A 246 5.28 -1.24 5.44
N LEU A 247 5.53 -2.28 4.63
CA LEU A 247 6.42 -2.19 3.46
C LEU A 247 5.84 -1.31 2.36
N GLU A 248 4.54 -1.42 2.07
CA GLU A 248 3.81 -0.53 1.18
C GLU A 248 3.95 0.93 1.59
N TYR A 249 3.75 1.21 2.89
CA TYR A 249 3.93 2.55 3.45
C TYR A 249 5.37 3.05 3.29
N GLY A 250 6.36 2.24 3.68
CA GLY A 250 7.77 2.63 3.58
C GLY A 250 8.25 2.88 2.14
N MET A 251 7.72 2.15 1.15
CA MET A 251 8.00 2.42 -0.26
C MET A 251 7.33 3.71 -0.75
N LEU A 252 6.09 3.99 -0.34
CA LEU A 252 5.44 5.27 -0.66
C LEU A 252 6.16 6.46 -0.03
N ARG A 253 6.72 6.30 1.18
CA ARG A 253 7.61 7.29 1.81
C ARG A 253 8.85 7.54 0.97
N TYR A 254 9.52 6.48 0.53
CA TYR A 254 10.70 6.60 -0.32
C TYR A 254 10.42 7.37 -1.61
N MET A 255 9.27 7.11 -2.24
CA MET A 255 8.87 7.80 -3.47
C MET A 255 8.52 9.28 -3.29
N GLY A 256 8.45 9.77 -2.04
CA GLY A 256 7.90 11.10 -1.74
C GLY A 256 6.40 11.19 -2.03
N SER A 257 5.70 10.05 -2.16
CA SER A 257 4.27 10.01 -2.44
C SER A 257 3.42 10.34 -1.22
N ILE A 258 3.99 10.18 -0.02
CA ILE A 258 3.39 10.48 1.28
C ILE A 258 4.43 11.08 2.22
N ASP A 259 3.96 11.83 3.20
CA ASP A 259 4.75 12.49 4.25
C ASP A 259 4.07 12.34 5.63
N ASP A 260 4.60 13.00 6.66
CA ASP A 260 4.09 12.86 8.04
C ASP A 260 2.66 13.43 8.19
N THR A 261 2.28 14.33 7.30
CA THR A 261 0.96 14.97 7.28
C THR A 261 -0.09 14.12 6.58
N THR A 262 0.31 13.08 5.85
CA THR A 262 -0.62 12.20 5.14
C THR A 262 -1.48 11.42 6.14
N PRO A 263 -2.81 11.60 6.18
CA PRO A 263 -3.68 10.93 7.15
C PRO A 263 -3.75 9.42 6.90
N ILE A 264 -3.75 8.66 8.00
CA ILE A 264 -3.91 7.20 8.02
C ILE A 264 -5.23 6.86 8.71
N VAL A 265 -6.14 6.24 7.97
CA VAL A 265 -7.48 5.89 8.44
C VAL A 265 -7.66 4.38 8.43
N THR A 266 -8.44 3.85 9.36
CA THR A 266 -8.84 2.44 9.35
C THR A 266 -10.34 2.30 9.58
N THR A 267 -10.95 1.33 8.90
CA THR A 267 -12.34 0.92 9.10
C THR A 267 -12.37 -0.43 9.80
N VAL A 268 -12.96 -0.50 10.98
CA VAL A 268 -13.01 -1.72 11.81
C VAL A 268 -14.36 -1.85 12.50
N HIS A 269 -14.69 -3.04 12.99
CA HIS A 269 -15.84 -3.23 13.88
C HIS A 269 -15.52 -2.68 15.30
N ASP A 270 -16.53 -2.29 16.07
CA ASP A 270 -16.37 -1.82 17.45
C ASP A 270 -15.64 -2.84 18.35
N ARG A 271 -15.86 -4.14 18.11
CA ARG A 271 -15.17 -5.25 18.80
C ARG A 271 -13.68 -5.41 18.45
N GLN A 272 -13.21 -4.70 17.43
CA GLN A 272 -11.79 -4.65 17.09
C GLN A 272 -11.06 -3.49 17.79
N LEU A 273 -11.80 -2.63 18.50
CA LEU A 273 -11.23 -1.66 19.41
C LEU A 273 -10.76 -2.40 20.67
N VAL A 274 -9.48 -2.26 21.00
CA VAL A 274 -8.84 -2.91 22.15
C VAL A 274 -8.06 -1.87 22.96
N ASP A 275 -7.72 -2.15 24.21
CA ASP A 275 -6.99 -1.20 25.07
C ASP A 275 -5.70 -1.78 25.65
N ASP A 276 -5.22 -2.89 25.07
CA ASP A 276 -4.05 -3.64 25.52
C ASP A 276 -2.98 -3.79 24.45
N ILE A 277 -2.90 -2.84 23.50
CA ILE A 277 -1.76 -2.73 22.57
C ILE A 277 -0.70 -1.82 23.20
N PRO A 278 0.40 -2.35 23.76
CA PRO A 278 1.45 -1.53 24.40
C PRO A 278 2.23 -0.72 23.35
N PRO A 279 2.10 0.62 23.29
CA PRO A 279 2.77 1.43 22.29
C PRO A 279 4.30 1.31 22.33
N GLU A 280 4.86 1.14 23.52
CA GLU A 280 6.30 0.99 23.76
C GLU A 280 6.90 -0.32 23.20
N LYS A 281 6.06 -1.32 22.91
CA LYS A 281 6.49 -2.57 22.26
C LYS A 281 6.27 -2.56 20.74
N LEU A 282 5.72 -1.47 20.19
CA LEU A 282 5.63 -1.32 18.74
C LEU A 282 7.04 -1.21 18.15
N LEU A 283 7.18 -1.78 16.96
CA LEU A 283 8.38 -1.68 16.17
C LEU A 283 8.34 -0.35 15.41
N ILE A 284 9.53 0.18 15.11
CA ILE A 284 9.70 1.46 14.41
C ILE A 284 9.00 1.54 13.04
N HIS A 285 8.66 0.39 12.45
CA HIS A 285 7.96 0.28 11.17
C HIS A 285 6.44 0.07 11.31
N ASP A 286 5.91 -0.12 12.52
CA ASP A 286 4.47 -0.25 12.72
C ASP A 286 3.80 1.12 12.45
N VAL A 287 2.98 1.19 11.40
CA VAL A 287 2.28 2.45 11.04
C VAL A 287 1.09 2.67 11.98
N PRO A 288 1.02 3.75 12.78
CA PRO A 288 -0.15 4.08 13.59
C PRO A 288 -1.31 4.58 12.72
N VAL A 289 -2.50 4.73 13.32
CA VAL A 289 -3.68 5.31 12.65
C VAL A 289 -4.08 6.62 13.31
N ASP A 290 -4.43 7.60 12.48
CA ASP A 290 -4.88 8.94 12.89
C ASP A 290 -6.39 8.96 13.17
N ILE A 291 -7.16 8.18 12.38
CA ILE A 291 -8.63 8.14 12.46
C ILE A 291 -9.13 6.70 12.38
N ILE A 292 -10.09 6.37 13.24
CA ILE A 292 -10.76 5.07 13.27
C ILE A 292 -12.24 5.28 12.98
N CYS A 293 -12.76 4.57 11.98
CA CYS A 293 -14.19 4.54 11.69
C CYS A 293 -14.76 3.18 12.06
N THR A 294 -15.77 3.16 12.93
CA THR A 294 -16.57 1.97 13.24
C THR A 294 -18.01 2.17 12.78
N PRO A 295 -18.86 1.12 12.75
CA PRO A 295 -20.28 1.31 12.48
C PRO A 295 -20.96 2.33 13.39
N THR A 296 -20.49 2.51 14.64
CA THR A 296 -21.13 3.40 15.62
C THR A 296 -20.50 4.79 15.68
N GLN A 297 -19.19 4.93 15.46
CA GLN A 297 -18.47 6.17 15.76
C GLN A 297 -17.26 6.43 14.86
N VAL A 298 -16.77 7.68 14.91
CA VAL A 298 -15.50 8.11 14.35
C VAL A 298 -14.63 8.59 15.51
N ILE A 299 -13.40 8.11 15.58
CA ILE A 299 -12.45 8.41 16.66
C ILE A 299 -11.20 9.03 16.04
N LEU A 300 -10.85 10.24 16.48
CA LEU A 300 -9.55 10.88 16.21
C LEU A 300 -8.58 10.46 17.32
N THR A 301 -7.52 9.73 16.97
CA THR A 301 -6.61 9.16 17.97
C THR A 301 -5.65 10.20 18.54
N ASN A 302 -5.38 11.27 17.78
CA ASN A 302 -4.33 12.24 18.08
C ASN A 302 -3.01 11.55 18.47
N THR A 303 -2.69 10.47 17.75
CA THR A 303 -1.59 9.56 18.09
C THR A 303 -0.26 10.31 18.25
N SER A 304 0.44 10.04 19.35
CA SER A 304 1.81 10.50 19.55
C SER A 304 2.86 9.52 19.00
N ILE A 305 2.41 8.40 18.42
CA ILE A 305 3.29 7.38 17.84
C ILE A 305 3.84 7.94 16.53
N PRO A 306 5.18 8.02 16.35
CA PRO A 306 5.75 8.56 15.13
C PRO A 306 5.44 7.66 13.94
N LYS A 307 5.09 8.27 12.81
CA LYS A 307 4.94 7.54 11.55
C LYS A 307 6.32 7.07 11.05
N PRO A 308 6.41 5.85 10.47
CA PRO A 308 7.65 5.35 9.88
C PRO A 308 8.25 6.32 8.86
N GLN A 309 9.57 6.39 8.76
CA GLN A 309 10.25 7.33 7.86
C GLN A 309 10.64 6.71 6.50
N GLY A 310 10.44 5.40 6.34
CA GLY A 310 10.79 4.67 5.14
C GLY A 310 10.91 3.18 5.38
N ILE A 311 11.79 2.53 4.63
CA ILE A 311 12.13 1.11 4.81
C ILE A 311 13.32 1.00 5.77
N TYR A 312 13.16 0.17 6.81
CA TYR A 312 14.21 -0.17 7.78
C TYR A 312 14.89 -1.47 7.33
N TRP A 313 15.93 -1.34 6.52
CA TRP A 313 16.61 -2.46 5.86
C TRP A 313 17.22 -3.47 6.85
N GLU A 314 17.71 -2.98 7.99
CA GLU A 314 18.22 -3.76 9.12
C GLU A 314 17.14 -4.54 9.89
N LYS A 315 15.86 -4.32 9.58
CA LYS A 315 14.73 -5.11 10.10
C LYS A 315 14.16 -6.06 9.05
N LEU A 316 14.58 -5.96 7.79
CA LEU A 316 14.04 -6.76 6.69
C LEU A 316 14.88 -8.02 6.47
N SER A 317 14.29 -9.18 6.71
CA SER A 317 14.98 -10.47 6.52
C SER A 317 15.36 -10.71 5.04
N PRO A 318 16.49 -11.39 4.77
CA PRO A 318 16.88 -11.79 3.41
C PRO A 318 15.79 -12.57 2.70
N GLU A 319 15.07 -13.44 3.43
CA GLU A 319 13.98 -14.23 2.91
C GLU A 319 12.83 -13.31 2.45
N LYS A 320 12.49 -12.26 3.21
CA LYS A 320 11.36 -11.37 2.88
C LYS A 320 11.70 -10.51 1.68
N LEU A 321 12.93 -9.99 1.67
CA LEU A 321 13.47 -9.28 0.52
C LEU A 321 13.46 -10.17 -0.73
N GLY A 322 13.87 -11.44 -0.61
CA GLY A 322 13.88 -12.44 -1.69
C GLY A 322 12.50 -12.69 -2.33
N GLN A 323 11.41 -12.45 -1.60
CA GLN A 323 10.04 -12.66 -2.09
C GLN A 323 9.45 -11.46 -2.84
N ILE A 324 9.97 -10.25 -2.62
CA ILE A 324 9.36 -9.01 -3.08
C ILE A 324 10.29 -8.31 -4.07
N ARG A 325 10.01 -8.48 -5.37
CA ARG A 325 10.85 -7.96 -6.46
C ARG A 325 11.05 -6.45 -6.40
N ILE A 326 9.99 -5.71 -6.10
CA ILE A 326 10.08 -4.25 -6.05
C ILE A 326 10.99 -3.76 -4.92
N LEU A 327 11.07 -4.50 -3.81
CA LEU A 327 12.00 -4.18 -2.72
C LEU A 327 13.45 -4.51 -3.07
N GLN A 328 13.69 -5.59 -3.83
CA GLN A 328 15.04 -5.89 -4.35
C GLN A 328 15.51 -4.78 -5.28
N GLU A 329 14.63 -4.35 -6.17
CA GLU A 329 14.91 -3.24 -7.10
C GLU A 329 15.16 -1.94 -6.33
N LEU A 330 14.33 -1.63 -5.33
CA LEU A 330 14.52 -0.46 -4.48
C LEU A 330 15.87 -0.50 -3.74
N LYS A 331 16.20 -1.62 -3.11
CA LYS A 331 17.48 -1.79 -2.39
C LYS A 331 18.65 -1.56 -3.34
N ARG A 332 18.63 -2.24 -4.50
CA ARG A 332 19.68 -2.13 -5.53
C ARG A 332 19.85 -0.69 -6.02
N ARG A 333 18.76 0.04 -6.24
CA ARG A 333 18.80 1.45 -6.65
C ARG A 333 19.48 2.33 -5.59
N ILE A 334 19.08 2.20 -4.33
CA ILE A 334 19.68 2.99 -3.24
C ILE A 334 21.16 2.66 -3.08
N GLU A 335 21.55 1.39 -3.14
CA GLU A 335 22.96 0.98 -3.04
C GLU A 335 23.80 1.54 -4.19
N GLN A 336 23.23 1.63 -5.41
CA GLN A 336 23.89 2.25 -6.56
C GLN A 336 24.01 3.76 -6.44
N GLU A 337 22.95 4.44 -5.97
CA GLU A 337 22.92 5.89 -5.83
C GLU A 337 23.83 6.38 -4.70
N THR A 338 23.89 5.64 -3.60
CA THR A 338 24.68 6.00 -2.41
C THR A 338 26.10 5.44 -2.42
N GLY A 339 26.37 4.41 -3.24
CA GLY A 339 27.62 3.66 -3.22
C GLY A 339 27.82 2.82 -1.96
N GLN A 340 26.80 2.67 -1.12
CA GLN A 340 26.87 1.95 0.15
C GLN A 340 25.99 0.70 0.12
N THR A 341 26.52 -0.42 0.61
CA THR A 341 25.70 -1.63 0.81
C THR A 341 24.75 -1.40 1.98
N LEU A 342 23.45 -1.56 1.74
CA LEU A 342 22.43 -1.41 2.77
C LEU A 342 22.44 -2.64 3.69
N PRO A 343 22.13 -2.49 4.99
CA PRO A 343 22.05 -3.61 5.91
C PRO A 343 20.94 -4.60 5.54
N SER A 344 20.95 -5.75 6.20
CA SER A 344 19.87 -6.74 6.15
C SER A 344 19.50 -7.13 7.57
N GLY A 345 18.22 -7.38 7.80
CA GLY A 345 17.74 -7.89 9.07
C GLY A 345 18.08 -9.35 9.32
N PRO A 346 17.75 -9.86 10.52
CA PRO A 346 17.96 -11.25 10.86
C PRO A 346 17.16 -12.18 9.94
N SER A 347 17.65 -13.40 9.75
CA SER A 347 16.92 -14.44 9.01
C SER A 347 15.57 -14.72 9.70
N GLU A 348 14.53 -14.90 8.88
CA GLU A 348 13.18 -15.19 9.35
C GLU A 348 12.63 -16.40 8.60
N LYS A 349 12.01 -17.33 9.33
CA LYS A 349 11.22 -18.39 8.73
C LYS A 349 9.91 -17.82 8.22
N LEU A 350 9.91 -17.40 6.96
CA LEU A 350 8.69 -16.91 6.33
C LEU A 350 7.76 -18.04 5.93
N PRO A 351 6.45 -17.77 5.86
CA PRO A 351 5.54 -18.67 5.18
C PRO A 351 6.02 -18.92 3.74
N PRO A 352 5.88 -20.14 3.19
CA PRO A 352 6.23 -20.43 1.81
C PRO A 352 5.32 -19.60 0.91
N THR A 353 5.82 -18.45 0.51
CA THR A 353 5.34 -17.79 -0.69
C THR A 353 5.72 -18.69 -1.86
N ALA A 354 4.78 -18.96 -2.78
CA ALA A 354 5.03 -19.90 -3.86
C ALA A 354 6.41 -19.67 -4.47
N GLN A 355 7.27 -20.66 -4.28
CA GLN A 355 8.62 -20.66 -4.82
C GLN A 355 8.50 -20.40 -6.31
N ARG A 356 9.10 -19.31 -6.75
CA ARG A 356 9.24 -19.06 -8.17
C ARG A 356 10.43 -19.89 -8.63
N ARG A 357 10.21 -20.81 -9.57
CA ARG A 357 11.31 -21.53 -10.22
C ARG A 357 12.35 -20.50 -10.74
N PRO A 358 13.66 -20.74 -10.54
CA PRO A 358 14.71 -19.85 -11.03
C PRO A 358 14.58 -19.59 -12.54
N ALA A 359 14.96 -18.40 -13.00
CA ALA A 359 14.90 -18.01 -14.41
C ALA A 359 15.62 -18.99 -15.35
N ALA A 360 16.61 -19.74 -14.86
CA ALA A 360 17.34 -20.78 -15.59
C ALA A 360 16.44 -21.92 -16.11
N GLN A 361 15.32 -22.23 -15.45
CA GLN A 361 14.41 -23.31 -15.87
C GLN A 361 13.38 -22.88 -16.93
N ARG A 362 13.18 -21.58 -17.16
CA ARG A 362 12.27 -21.06 -18.21
C ARG A 362 12.85 -21.18 -19.62
N ARG A 363 14.16 -21.34 -19.76
CA ARG A 363 14.85 -21.47 -21.05
C ARG A 363 14.91 -22.91 -21.58
N ARG A 364 14.46 -23.91 -20.81
CA ARG A 364 14.49 -25.33 -21.21
C ARG A 364 13.13 -25.90 -21.65
N SER A 365 12.09 -25.07 -21.71
CA SER A 365 10.74 -25.47 -22.14
C SER A 365 10.23 -24.54 -23.24
N ARG A 366 11.03 -24.36 -24.29
CA ARG A 366 10.60 -23.86 -25.59
C ARG A 366 11.08 -24.83 -26.65
#